data_AF-A0A2V6IVQ8-F1
#
_entry.id   AF-A0A2V6IVQ8-F1
#
_cell.length_a   1.000
_cell.length_b   1.000
_cell.length_c   1.000
_cell.angle_alpha   90.00
_cell.angle_beta   90.00
_cell.angle_gamma   90.00
#
_symmetry.space_group_name_H-M   'P 1'
#
loop_
_entity.id
_entity.type
_entity.pdbx_description
1 polymer ?
#
loop_
_entity_poly.entity_id
_entity_poly.type
_entity_poly.pdbx_seq_one_letter_code
_entity_poly.pdbx_strand_id
1 'polypeptide(L)'
;MKRVFHHPPEPSNGTKYWRSIGELKDTPEFRQWLEREFPEDAAELNGDEWSRRDFVKMMGASMALAGVGLTSCRRPELHLVPFTKNVEWTIPGKFLYYATAARRWHPADCHDG
;
A
#
# COMPACT_ATOMS: atom_id res chain seq x y z
N MET A 1 -5.88 25.77 -5.55
CA MET A 1 -7.27 25.96 -6.03
C MET A 1 -7.92 24.60 -6.25
N LYS A 2 -9.12 24.36 -5.71
CA LYS A 2 -9.87 23.11 -5.92
C LYS A 2 -10.45 23.16 -7.34
N ARG A 3 -9.99 22.29 -8.23
CA ARG A 3 -10.57 22.16 -9.57
C ARG A 3 -11.88 21.39 -9.40
N VAL A 4 -13.00 22.11 -9.38
CA VAL A 4 -14.32 21.46 -9.36
C VAL A 4 -14.52 20.87 -10.74
N PHE A 5 -14.56 19.54 -10.81
CA PHE A 5 -14.88 18.84 -12.04
C PHE A 5 -16.38 18.96 -12.27
N HIS A 6 -16.77 19.86 -13.16
CA HIS A 6 -18.13 19.94 -13.64
C HIS A 6 -18.34 18.79 -14.61
N HIS A 7 -19.06 17.75 -14.16
CA HIS A 7 -19.49 16.69 -15.06
C HIS A 7 -20.44 17.33 -16.10
N PRO A 8 -20.28 17.03 -17.39
CA PRO A 8 -21.24 17.48 -18.39
C PRO A 8 -22.62 16.91 -18.03
N PRO A 9 -23.70 17.69 -18.19
CA PRO A 9 -25.05 17.19 -17.97
C PRO A 9 -25.30 16.02 -18.93
N GLU A 10 -25.99 14.99 -18.44
CA GLU A 10 -26.34 13.85 -19.27
C GLU A 10 -27.22 14.33 -20.44
N PRO A 11 -26.89 13.98 -21.70
CA PRO A 11 -27.64 14.46 -22.85
C PRO A 11 -29.07 13.89 -22.81
N SER A 12 -30.08 14.76 -22.93
CA SER A 12 -31.50 14.37 -22.87
C SER A 12 -31.93 13.39 -23.97
N ASN A 13 -31.16 13.29 -25.05
CA ASN A 13 -31.48 12.52 -26.25
C ASN A 13 -30.64 11.24 -26.40
N GLY A 14 -30.01 10.74 -25.32
CA GLY A 14 -29.23 9.49 -25.31
C GLY A 14 -29.94 8.35 -24.57
N THR A 15 -29.49 7.11 -24.79
CA THR A 15 -29.92 5.97 -23.98
C THR A 15 -29.43 6.16 -22.54
N LYS A 16 -30.35 6.21 -21.58
CA LYS A 16 -29.99 6.35 -20.16
C LYS A 16 -29.33 5.06 -19.66
N TYR A 17 -28.09 5.17 -19.18
CA TYR A 17 -27.35 4.04 -18.65
C TYR A 17 -27.45 4.03 -17.12
N TRP A 18 -28.10 3.01 -16.58
CA TRP A 18 -28.24 2.83 -15.13
C TRP A 18 -26.98 2.18 -14.55
N ARG A 19 -26.49 2.68 -13.42
CA ARG A 19 -25.33 2.12 -12.71
C ARG A 19 -25.72 0.95 -11.82
N SER A 20 -26.98 0.88 -11.42
CA SER A 20 -27.53 -0.23 -10.65
C SER A 20 -29.01 -0.47 -10.91
N ILE A 21 -29.49 -1.65 -10.53
CA ILE A 21 -30.92 -2.02 -10.58
C ILE A 21 -31.74 -1.15 -9.60
N GLY A 22 -31.13 -0.71 -8.50
CA GLY A 22 -31.74 0.22 -7.54
C GLY A 22 -31.98 1.60 -8.16
N GLU A 23 -31.01 2.09 -8.93
CA GLU A 23 -31.13 3.36 -9.66
C GLU A 23 -32.24 3.34 -10.71
N LEU A 24 -32.41 2.21 -11.41
CA LEU A 24 -33.50 2.01 -12.37
C LEU A 24 -34.88 2.00 -11.70
N LYS A 25 -34.99 1.39 -10.52
CA LYS A 25 -36.28 1.22 -9.81
C LYS A 25 -36.66 2.44 -8.97
N ASP A 26 -35.69 3.30 -8.63
CA ASP A 26 -35.87 4.57 -7.92
C ASP A 26 -36.76 4.46 -6.66
N THR A 27 -36.51 3.41 -5.86
CA THR A 27 -37.31 3.12 -4.67
C THR A 27 -36.91 4.04 -3.50
N PRO A 28 -37.83 4.36 -2.58
CA PRO A 28 -37.52 5.26 -1.46
C PRO A 28 -36.45 4.68 -0.52
N GLU A 29 -36.36 3.36 -0.39
CA GLU A 29 -35.32 2.69 0.39
C GLU A 29 -33.93 2.84 -0.25
N PHE A 30 -33.86 2.85 -1.59
CA PHE A 30 -32.61 3.05 -2.32
C PHE A 30 -32.09 4.48 -2.14
N ARG A 31 -32.97 5.48 -2.06
CA ARG A 31 -32.59 6.88 -1.78
C ARG A 31 -32.08 7.08 -0.36
N GLN A 32 -32.74 6.48 0.63
CA GLN A 32 -32.26 6.51 2.01
C GLN A 32 -30.91 5.79 2.18
N TRP A 33 -30.71 4.68 1.45
CA TRP A 33 -29.43 3.99 1.40
C TRP A 33 -28.34 4.86 0.77
N LEU A 34 -28.63 5.56 -0.33
CA LEU A 34 -27.72 6.51 -0.98
C LEU A 34 -27.24 7.62 -0.04
N GLU A 35 -28.15 8.16 0.77
CA GLU A 35 -27.82 9.19 1.76
C GLU A 35 -26.98 8.62 2.91
N ARG A 36 -27.21 7.36 3.29
CA ARG A 36 -26.53 6.68 4.40
C ARG A 36 -25.25 5.93 4.04
N GLU A 37 -24.88 5.86 2.76
CA GLU A 37 -23.67 5.17 2.28
C GLU A 37 -22.39 5.85 2.79
N PHE A 38 -22.48 7.13 3.13
CA PHE A 38 -21.43 7.86 3.84
C PHE A 38 -21.83 8.00 5.31
N PRO A 39 -20.93 7.71 6.28
CA PRO A 39 -21.18 8.03 7.68
C PRO A 39 -21.60 9.50 7.83
N GLU A 40 -22.55 9.80 8.72
CA GLU A 40 -23.08 11.16 8.96
C GLU A 40 -21.93 12.19 9.08
N ASP A 41 -20.84 11.85 9.76
CA ASP A 41 -19.66 12.74 9.94
C ASP A 41 -18.68 12.81 8.76
N ALA A 42 -18.74 11.89 7.78
CA ALA A 42 -17.78 11.85 6.69
C ALA A 42 -18.01 12.98 5.66
N ALA A 43 -19.24 13.48 5.59
CA ALA A 43 -19.64 14.60 4.74
C ALA A 43 -19.65 15.96 5.47
N GLU A 44 -19.56 15.98 6.80
CA GLU A 44 -19.69 17.22 7.60
C GLU A 44 -18.44 18.12 7.60
N LEU A 45 -17.29 17.62 7.13
CA LEU A 45 -16.09 18.46 6.89
C LEU A 45 -16.20 19.34 5.63
N ASN A 46 -17.43 19.69 5.23
CA ASN A 46 -17.74 20.63 4.16
C ASN A 46 -18.17 22.01 4.68
N GLY A 47 -18.18 22.23 6.00
CA GLY A 47 -18.38 23.55 6.61
C GLY A 47 -17.20 24.50 6.33
N ASP A 48 -17.53 25.74 5.97
CA ASP A 48 -16.62 26.81 5.52
C ASP A 48 -15.49 27.15 6.52
N GLU A 49 -15.59 26.66 7.76
CA GLU A 49 -14.71 26.99 8.88
C GLU A 49 -13.53 26.01 9.07
N TRP A 50 -13.67 24.74 8.66
CA TRP A 50 -12.59 23.75 8.80
C TRP A 50 -12.41 22.90 7.54
N SER A 51 -11.41 23.23 6.72
CA SER A 51 -11.09 22.43 5.54
C SER A 51 -10.48 21.08 5.92
N ARG A 52 -10.81 20.01 5.17
CA ARG A 52 -10.11 18.71 5.21
C ARG A 52 -8.57 18.87 5.14
N ARG A 53 -8.10 19.89 4.43
CA ARG A 53 -6.66 20.22 4.35
C ARG A 53 -6.10 20.78 5.65
N ASP A 54 -6.85 21.60 6.37
CA ASP A 54 -6.38 22.23 7.60
C ASP A 54 -6.33 21.23 8.74
N PHE A 55 -7.26 20.26 8.76
CA PHE A 55 -7.15 19.07 9.62
C PHE A 55 -5.86 18.27 9.36
N VAL A 56 -5.57 17.94 8.09
CA VAL A 56 -4.34 17.19 7.73
C VAL A 56 -3.08 17.99 8.06
N LYS A 57 -3.10 19.33 7.91
CA LYS A 57 -1.99 20.18 8.34
C LYS A 57 -1.76 20.12 9.85
N MET A 58 -2.82 20.20 10.66
CA MET A 58 -2.69 20.16 12.13
C MET A 58 -2.20 18.79 12.61
N MET A 59 -2.75 17.70 12.04
CA MET A 59 -2.30 16.34 12.33
C MET A 59 -0.84 16.14 11.90
N GLY A 60 -0.46 16.58 10.70
CA GLY A 60 0.92 16.52 10.21
C GLY A 60 1.91 17.34 11.06
N ALA A 61 1.51 18.54 11.49
CA ALA A 61 2.31 19.38 12.39
C ALA A 61 2.52 18.71 13.75
N SER A 62 1.49 18.09 14.31
CA SER A 62 1.60 17.35 15.58
C SER A 62 2.54 16.15 15.47
N MET A 63 2.48 15.40 14.37
CA MET A 63 3.36 14.26 14.12
C MET A 63 4.82 14.68 13.88
N ALA A 64 5.03 15.83 13.23
CA ALA A 64 6.36 16.40 13.04
C ALA A 64 6.98 16.84 14.38
N LEU A 65 6.21 17.51 15.25
CA LEU A 65 6.64 17.90 16.60
C LEU A 65 6.87 16.70 17.51
N ALA A 66 6.06 15.64 17.38
CA ALA A 66 6.22 14.39 18.12
C ALA A 66 7.45 13.58 17.69
N GLY A 67 8.22 14.03 16.69
CA GLY A 67 9.50 13.42 16.33
C GLY A 67 9.38 12.11 15.56
N VAL A 68 8.20 11.77 15.04
CA VAL A 68 7.97 10.55 14.22
C VAL A 68 8.83 10.57 12.94
N GLY A 69 9.32 11.73 12.51
CA GLY A 69 10.30 11.88 11.42
C GLY A 69 11.78 11.85 11.83
N LEU A 70 12.13 12.02 13.11
CA LEU A 70 13.52 12.13 13.57
C LEU A 70 14.15 10.77 13.92
N THR A 71 13.32 9.75 14.19
CA THR A 71 13.77 8.39 14.48
C THR A 71 13.76 7.47 13.25
N SER A 72 13.15 7.90 12.14
CA SER A 72 12.87 7.06 10.96
C SER A 72 14.05 6.87 10.00
N CYS A 73 15.16 7.61 10.12
CA CYS A 73 16.30 7.48 9.19
C CYS A 73 17.63 7.14 9.88
N ARG A 74 17.59 6.30 10.92
CA ARG A 74 18.84 5.72 11.43
C ARG A 74 19.24 4.55 10.52
N ARG A 75 20.16 4.80 9.58
CA ARG A 75 20.80 3.74 8.81
C ARG A 75 21.69 2.93 9.77
N PRO A 76 21.42 1.64 10.02
CA PRO A 76 22.29 0.84 10.88
C PRO A 76 23.68 0.76 10.23
N GLU A 77 24.71 0.98 11.03
CA GLU A 77 26.08 0.75 10.62
C GLU A 77 26.31 -0.77 10.53
N LEU A 78 26.44 -1.26 9.30
CA LEU A 78 26.73 -2.66 9.04
C LEU A 78 28.21 -2.76 8.68
N HIS A 79 28.99 -3.42 9.53
CA HIS A 79 30.40 -3.68 9.26
C HIS A 79 30.54 -4.93 8.39
N LEU A 80 31.09 -4.77 7.19
CA LEU A 80 31.50 -5.87 6.32
C LEU A 80 32.95 -6.21 6.63
N VAL A 81 33.20 -7.38 7.22
CA VAL A 81 34.56 -7.84 7.54
C VAL A 81 35.14 -8.61 6.35
N PRO A 82 36.22 -8.13 5.72
CA PRO A 82 36.87 -8.86 4.62
C PRO A 82 37.67 -10.05 5.14
N PHE A 83 38.01 -10.99 4.24
CA PHE A 83 38.94 -12.07 4.57
C PHE A 83 40.32 -11.50 4.93
N THR A 84 40.91 -11.99 6.03
CA THR A 84 42.28 -11.62 6.44
C THR A 84 43.34 -12.18 5.49
N LYS A 85 43.06 -13.35 4.89
CA LYS A 85 43.85 -13.98 3.83
C LYS A 85 42.89 -14.47 2.75
N ASN A 86 42.92 -13.83 1.58
CA ASN A 86 42.09 -14.22 0.45
C ASN A 86 42.58 -15.56 -0.14
N VAL A 87 41.64 -16.41 -0.54
CA VAL A 87 41.93 -17.59 -1.36
C VAL A 87 42.02 -17.16 -2.83
N GLU A 88 42.92 -17.78 -3.60
CA GLU A 88 43.27 -17.36 -4.97
C GLU A 88 42.08 -17.39 -5.95
N TRP A 89 41.09 -18.26 -5.71
CA TRP A 89 40.02 -18.56 -6.66
C TRP A 89 38.63 -18.03 -6.24
N THR A 90 38.51 -17.27 -5.15
CA THR A 90 37.23 -16.69 -4.69
C THR A 90 37.23 -15.17 -4.83
N ILE A 91 36.40 -14.66 -5.75
CA ILE A 91 36.20 -13.23 -5.97
C ILE A 91 34.84 -12.83 -5.37
N PRO A 92 34.80 -11.94 -4.36
CA PRO A 92 33.54 -11.44 -3.81
C PRO A 92 32.62 -10.88 -4.91
N GLY A 93 31.37 -11.34 -4.94
CA GLY A 93 30.38 -10.91 -5.94
C GLY A 93 30.38 -11.71 -7.25
N LYS A 94 31.28 -12.68 -7.44
CA LYS A 94 31.22 -13.64 -8.56
C LYS A 94 30.88 -15.03 -8.05
N PHE A 95 29.98 -15.73 -8.74
CA PHE A 95 29.65 -17.12 -8.44
C PHE A 95 30.83 -18.04 -8.78
N LEU A 96 31.11 -18.99 -7.89
CA LEU A 96 32.13 -20.03 -8.07
C LEU A 96 31.43 -21.39 -8.07
N TYR A 97 31.50 -22.09 -9.20
CA TYR A 97 30.87 -23.40 -9.38
C TYR A 97 31.84 -24.51 -8.97
N TYR A 98 31.36 -25.43 -8.12
CA TYR A 98 32.11 -26.61 -7.71
C TYR A 98 31.42 -27.88 -8.22
N ALA A 99 32.20 -28.80 -8.79
CA ALA A 99 31.71 -30.13 -9.14
C ALA A 99 31.76 -31.01 -7.88
N THR A 100 30.62 -31.13 -7.18
CA THR A 100 30.47 -32.04 -6.03
C THR A 100 29.55 -33.18 -6.42
N ALA A 101 29.80 -34.37 -5.88
CA ALA A 101 28.91 -35.51 -6.00
C ALA A 101 28.35 -35.83 -4.62
N ALA A 102 27.02 -35.88 -4.50
CA ALA A 102 26.37 -36.44 -3.33
C ALA A 102 26.01 -37.90 -3.64
N ARG A 103 26.27 -38.82 -2.71
CA ARG A 103 25.74 -40.17 -2.83
C ARG A 103 24.22 -40.09 -2.88
N ARG A 104 23.61 -40.80 -3.81
CA ARG A 104 22.16 -40.94 -3.85
C ARG A 104 21.74 -41.66 -2.56
N TRP A 105 20.84 -41.04 -1.79
CA TRP A 105 20.27 -41.70 -0.63
C TRP A 105 19.42 -42.88 -1.11
N HIS A 106 19.77 -44.09 -0.66
CA HIS A 106 19.01 -45.32 -0.90
C HIS A 106 18.28 -45.69 0.40
N PRO A 107 16.94 -45.83 0.40
CA PRO A 107 16.18 -46.20 1.60
C PRO A 107 16.58 -47.53 2.25
N ALA A 108 17.28 -48.40 1.50
CA ALA A 108 17.73 -49.71 1.99
C ALA A 108 18.99 -49.63 2.87
N ASP A 109 19.73 -48.51 2.85
CA ASP A 109 20.98 -48.34 3.60
C ASP A 109 20.76 -47.99 5.09
N CYS A 110 19.50 -48.01 5.56
CA CYS A 110 19.11 -47.67 6.95
C CYS A 110 19.00 -48.88 7.89
N HIS A 111 19.19 -50.11 7.41
CA HIS A 111 18.97 -51.33 8.23
C HIS A 111 20.25 -51.99 8.77
N ASP A 112 21.43 -51.49 8.41
CA ASP A 112 22.71 -52.01 8.93
C ASP A 112 23.27 -51.05 10.00
N GLY A 113 22.70 -51.13 11.20
CA GLY A 113 23.14 -50.42 12.41
C GLY A 113 22.89 -51.26 13.65
#